data_AF-A0A6A7N6M7-F1
#
_entry.id   AF-A0A6A7N6M7-F1
#
_cell.length_a   1.000
_cell.length_b   1.000
_cell.length_c   1.000
_cell.angle_alpha   90.00
_cell.angle_beta   90.00
_cell.angle_gamma   90.00
#
_symmetry.space_group_name_H-M   'P 1'
#
loop_
_entity.id
_entity.type
_entity.pdbx_description
1 polymer ?
#
loop_
_entity_poly.entity_id
_entity_poly.type
_entity_poly.pdbx_seq_one_letter_code
_entity_poly.pdbx_strand_id
1 'polypeptide(L)'
;MDASYVANADLERINARLIERYGQVDLSGIESASRSIPTKLYSPDAKRLFVRYFHLLQMNMQYISVIGRLYLEDAVVTDAEERLAALIQAATDRVNKAIKQSEQTFRENGVTNLGSFHIAPISADVLVFSSFARRYLELITKLDHLMLMLEIMAIDEFISITAKQQQKSPHKRAIRAIGRESLSQRIRFYKMITAARGVQSSEARGRARSRQRDEEAAPAHGENEAAATGDGDEGRVGAAESGDRDSGAAAHDEDAIQKPRAPRRRTRNIKEPGHAPAEEVAIEQPEHGDAPPAPPMHLTDGVILADPQADSPNPPETGRHLAPPQDLSESAEAAFDAV
;
A
#
# COMPACT_ATOMS: atom_id res chain seq x y z
N MET A 1 -10.85 -35.77 3.10
CA MET A 1 -10.96 -34.30 3.11
C MET A 1 -9.94 -33.79 2.11
N ASP A 2 -10.39 -33.19 1.01
CA ASP A 2 -9.52 -32.76 -0.08
C ASP A 2 -8.64 -31.58 0.31
N ALA A 3 -7.38 -31.61 -0.14
CA ALA A 3 -6.39 -30.57 0.10
C ALA A 3 -6.82 -29.17 -0.40
N SER A 4 -7.72 -29.12 -1.39
CA SER A 4 -8.32 -27.87 -1.90
C SER A 4 -9.23 -27.18 -0.88
N TYR A 5 -9.98 -27.94 -0.06
CA TYR A 5 -10.84 -27.39 0.98
C TYR A 5 -10.02 -26.81 2.14
N VAL A 6 -8.92 -27.47 2.51
CA VAL A 6 -8.00 -27.00 3.56
C VAL A 6 -7.30 -25.71 3.13
N ALA A 7 -6.82 -25.64 1.88
CA ALA A 7 -6.16 -24.44 1.36
C ALA A 7 -7.11 -23.22 1.31
N ASN A 8 -8.38 -23.41 0.94
CA ASN A 8 -9.37 -22.34 0.94
C ASN A 8 -9.68 -21.84 2.36
N ALA A 9 -9.83 -22.76 3.33
CA ALA A 9 -10.03 -22.40 4.73
C ALA A 9 -8.85 -21.58 5.29
N ASP A 10 -7.62 -21.90 4.90
CA ASP A 10 -6.44 -21.13 5.31
C ASP A 10 -6.38 -19.73 4.67
N LEU A 11 -6.79 -19.59 3.41
CA LEU A 11 -6.88 -18.29 2.75
C LEU A 11 -7.97 -17.39 3.37
N GLU A 12 -9.11 -17.95 3.74
CA GLU A 12 -10.17 -17.24 4.45
C GLU A 12 -9.73 -16.80 5.85
N ARG A 13 -9.04 -17.66 6.60
CA ARG A 13 -8.43 -17.30 7.88
C ARG A 13 -7.43 -16.16 7.76
N ILE A 14 -6.56 -16.19 6.75
CA ILE A 14 -5.61 -15.10 6.49
C ILE A 14 -6.37 -13.81 6.16
N ASN A 15 -7.44 -13.88 5.37
CA ASN A 15 -8.26 -12.72 5.03
C ASN A 15 -8.97 -12.14 6.26
N ALA A 16 -9.53 -12.98 7.12
CA ALA A 16 -10.16 -12.57 8.38
C ALA A 16 -9.17 -11.82 9.29
N ARG A 17 -7.94 -12.33 9.42
CA ARG A 17 -6.86 -11.64 10.16
C ARG A 17 -6.49 -10.28 9.57
N LEU A 18 -6.55 -10.11 8.25
CA LEU A 18 -6.30 -8.82 7.61
C LEU A 18 -7.41 -7.80 7.92
N ILE A 19 -8.66 -8.26 7.90
CA ILE A 19 -9.82 -7.43 8.25
C ILE A 19 -9.74 -7.01 9.72
N GLU A 20 -9.47 -7.96 10.62
CA GLU A 20 -9.32 -7.68 12.05
C GLU A 20 -8.20 -6.68 12.32
N ARG A 21 -7.02 -6.88 11.72
CA ARG A 21 -5.88 -5.98 11.88
C ARG A 21 -6.20 -4.55 11.40
N TYR A 22 -7.01 -4.39 10.37
CA TYR A 22 -7.45 -3.07 9.93
C TYR A 22 -8.36 -2.41 10.98
N GLY A 23 -9.27 -3.16 11.61
CA GLY A 23 -10.15 -2.65 12.66
C GLY A 23 -9.43 -2.26 13.97
N GLN A 24 -8.24 -2.82 14.21
CA GLN A 24 -7.44 -2.55 15.42
C GLN A 24 -6.52 -1.32 15.32
N VAL A 25 -6.59 -0.58 14.22
CA VAL A 25 -5.71 0.56 14.00
C VAL A 25 -6.11 1.72 14.93
N ASP A 26 -5.23 2.03 15.89
CA ASP A 26 -5.38 3.21 16.74
C ASP A 26 -5.07 4.50 15.97
N LEU A 27 -6.04 5.41 15.96
CA LEU A 27 -6.00 6.72 15.32
C LEU A 27 -5.95 7.88 16.33
N SER A 28 -5.90 7.58 17.63
CA SER A 28 -5.96 8.57 18.73
C SER A 28 -4.88 9.66 18.67
N GLY A 29 -3.77 9.39 17.97
CA GLY A 29 -2.67 10.35 17.79
C GLY A 29 -2.80 11.32 16.61
N ILE A 30 -3.90 11.30 15.86
CA ILE A 30 -4.11 12.25 14.74
C ILE A 30 -5.14 13.31 15.10
N GLU A 31 -4.67 14.51 15.41
CA GLU A 31 -5.52 15.69 15.64
C GLU A 31 -5.87 16.43 14.34
N SER A 32 -6.00 15.71 13.22
CA SER A 32 -6.30 16.28 11.89
C SER A 32 -7.73 16.00 11.46
N ALA A 33 -8.29 16.91 10.66
CA ALA A 33 -9.53 16.64 9.94
C ALA A 33 -9.39 15.39 9.06
N SER A 34 -10.45 14.60 8.99
CA SER A 34 -10.48 13.36 8.22
C SER A 34 -11.65 13.34 7.25
N ARG A 35 -11.48 12.59 6.16
CA ARG A 35 -12.56 12.26 5.23
C ARG A 35 -12.73 10.75 5.20
N SER A 36 -13.97 10.29 5.38
CA SER A 36 -14.32 8.88 5.16
C SER A 36 -14.47 8.60 3.68
N ILE A 37 -13.78 7.58 3.18
CA ILE A 37 -13.85 7.12 1.78
C ILE A 37 -14.25 5.65 1.76
N PRO A 38 -15.44 5.29 1.25
CA PRO A 38 -15.85 3.90 1.13
C PRO A 38 -14.93 3.19 0.15
N THR A 39 -14.25 2.15 0.63
CA THR A 39 -13.23 1.42 -0.15
C THR A 39 -13.49 -0.08 -0.12
N LYS A 40 -13.38 -0.70 -1.30
CA LYS A 40 -13.44 -2.16 -1.45
C LYS A 40 -12.16 -2.67 -2.13
N LEU A 41 -11.48 -3.62 -1.49
CA LEU A 41 -10.27 -4.26 -2.02
C LEU A 41 -10.47 -5.78 -2.12
N TYR A 42 -10.31 -6.33 -3.31
CA TYR A 42 -10.59 -7.74 -3.59
C TYR A 42 -9.32 -8.58 -3.65
N SER A 43 -8.27 -8.11 -4.31
CA SER A 43 -7.06 -8.88 -4.54
C SER A 43 -6.27 -9.10 -3.25
N PRO A 44 -5.69 -10.30 -3.03
CA PRO A 44 -4.87 -10.56 -1.85
C PRO A 44 -3.67 -9.61 -1.74
N ASP A 45 -3.12 -9.19 -2.87
CA ASP A 45 -1.97 -8.29 -2.91
C ASP A 45 -2.32 -6.87 -2.48
N ALA A 46 -3.43 -6.30 -2.98
CA ALA A 46 -3.88 -4.98 -2.57
C ALA A 46 -4.26 -4.97 -1.09
N LYS A 47 -5.01 -5.96 -0.61
CA LYS A 47 -5.39 -6.12 0.80
C LYS A 47 -4.16 -6.10 1.72
N ARG A 48 -3.15 -6.91 1.41
CA ARG A 48 -1.91 -6.99 2.20
C ARG A 48 -1.12 -5.67 2.19
N LEU A 49 -1.04 -5.01 1.03
CA LEU A 49 -0.34 -3.72 0.91
C LEU A 49 -1.07 -2.61 1.68
N PHE A 50 -2.39 -2.57 1.57
CA PHE A 50 -3.25 -1.64 2.29
C PHE A 50 -3.07 -1.78 3.81
N VAL A 51 -3.32 -2.97 4.35
CA VAL A 51 -3.23 -3.24 5.79
C VAL A 51 -1.82 -2.95 6.34
N ARG A 52 -0.77 -3.22 5.55
CA ARG A 52 0.61 -3.04 6.01
C ARG A 52 1.11 -1.60 5.94
N TYR A 53 0.73 -0.84 4.92
CA TYR A 53 1.39 0.43 4.61
C TYR A 53 0.47 1.65 4.68
N PHE A 54 -0.85 1.49 4.57
CA PHE A 54 -1.75 2.64 4.47
C PHE A 54 -1.71 3.51 5.73
N HIS A 55 -2.00 2.93 6.90
CA HIS A 55 -1.95 3.66 8.16
C HIS A 55 -0.54 4.17 8.49
N LEU A 56 0.47 3.34 8.22
CA LEU A 56 1.87 3.72 8.42
C LEU A 56 2.22 4.98 7.61
N LEU A 57 1.80 5.04 6.34
CA LEU A 57 1.99 6.22 5.51
C LEU A 57 1.26 7.43 6.09
N GLN A 58 0.01 7.27 6.54
CA GLN A 58 -0.76 8.36 7.15
C GLN A 58 -0.04 8.96 8.36
N MET A 59 0.45 8.10 9.27
CA MET A 59 1.23 8.52 10.44
C MET A 59 2.50 9.26 10.05
N ASN A 60 3.23 8.69 9.09
CA ASN A 60 4.51 9.27 8.68
C ASN A 60 4.30 10.62 7.98
N MET A 61 3.27 10.75 7.14
CA MET A 61 2.95 12.00 6.47
C MET A 61 2.46 13.07 7.45
N GLN A 62 1.64 12.71 8.42
CA GLN A 62 1.24 13.63 9.50
C GLN A 62 2.48 14.15 10.24
N TYR A 63 3.42 13.26 10.56
CA TYR A 63 4.67 13.66 11.20
C TYR A 63 5.51 14.60 10.31
N ILE A 64 5.69 14.25 9.03
CA ILE A 64 6.50 15.04 8.10
C ILE A 64 5.88 16.43 7.88
N SER A 65 4.59 16.49 7.57
CA SER A 65 3.91 17.70 7.15
C SER A 65 3.46 18.59 8.31
N VAL A 66 3.17 18.03 9.48
CA VAL A 66 2.74 18.82 10.66
C VAL A 66 3.90 19.03 11.61
N ILE A 67 4.49 17.96 12.15
CA ILE A 67 5.59 18.09 13.11
C ILE A 67 6.86 18.62 12.44
N GLY A 68 7.16 18.19 11.22
CA GLY A 68 8.31 18.71 10.47
C GLY A 68 8.25 20.23 10.29
N ARG A 69 7.10 20.77 9.86
CA ARG A 69 6.93 22.22 9.66
C ARG A 69 7.02 23.04 10.95
N LEU A 70 6.77 22.44 12.11
CA LEU A 70 6.88 23.12 13.40
C LEU A 70 8.33 23.29 13.90
N TYR A 71 9.24 22.40 13.50
CA TYR A 71 10.58 22.32 14.11
C TYR A 71 11.74 22.38 13.12
N LEU A 72 11.47 22.24 11.82
CA LEU A 72 12.48 22.22 10.76
C LEU A 72 12.25 23.36 9.77
N GLU A 73 13.30 23.67 9.01
CA GLU A 73 13.23 24.65 7.93
C GLU A 73 12.28 24.17 6.82
N ASP A 74 11.46 25.08 6.31
CA ASP A 74 10.41 24.78 5.33
C ASP A 74 10.96 24.12 4.06
N ALA A 75 12.13 24.56 3.58
CA ALA A 75 12.79 23.99 2.41
C ALA A 75 13.08 22.48 2.57
N VAL A 76 13.47 22.03 3.77
CA VAL A 76 13.74 20.61 4.03
C VAL A 76 12.46 19.78 4.05
N VAL A 77 11.36 20.36 4.56
CA VAL A 77 10.06 19.70 4.60
C VAL A 77 9.46 19.60 3.21
N THR A 78 9.47 20.70 2.47
CA THR A 78 8.96 20.76 1.10
C THR A 78 9.68 19.79 0.18
N ASP A 79 11.01 19.68 0.25
CA ASP A 79 11.79 18.68 -0.50
C ASP A 79 11.37 17.22 -0.19
N ALA A 80 11.09 16.90 1.08
CA ALA A 80 10.62 15.57 1.45
C ALA A 80 9.19 15.28 0.93
N GLU A 81 8.30 16.27 0.98
CA GLU A 81 6.94 16.19 0.45
C GLU A 81 6.92 16.02 -1.07
N GLU A 82 7.75 16.79 -1.79
CA GLU A 82 7.88 16.72 -3.25
C GLU A 82 8.41 15.35 -3.70
N ARG A 83 9.42 14.80 -3.01
CA ARG A 83 9.93 13.45 -3.30
C ARG A 83 8.85 12.38 -3.13
N LEU A 84 8.08 12.45 -2.04
CA LEU A 84 6.99 11.50 -1.80
C LEU A 84 5.86 11.67 -2.82
N ALA A 85 5.54 12.91 -3.18
CA ALA A 85 4.56 13.21 -4.22
C ALA A 85 4.99 12.63 -5.58
N ALA A 86 6.26 12.82 -5.96
CA ALA A 86 6.83 12.30 -7.19
C ALA A 86 6.81 10.76 -7.22
N LEU A 87 7.13 10.09 -6.12
CA LEU A 87 7.06 8.63 -6.02
C LEU A 87 5.62 8.09 -6.18
N ILE A 88 4.65 8.72 -5.52
CA ILE A 88 3.23 8.34 -5.65
C ILE A 88 2.77 8.57 -7.09
N GLN A 89 3.12 9.71 -7.69
CA GLN A 89 2.74 10.04 -9.06
C GLN A 89 3.35 9.05 -10.06
N ALA A 90 4.66 8.80 -9.98
CA ALA A 90 5.34 7.83 -10.85
C ALA A 90 4.78 6.42 -10.72
N ALA A 91 4.44 5.97 -9.50
CA ALA A 91 3.79 4.68 -9.28
C ALA A 91 2.39 4.65 -9.89
N THR A 92 1.63 5.74 -9.76
CA THR A 92 0.29 5.88 -10.33
C THR A 92 0.31 5.86 -11.84
N ASP A 93 1.22 6.60 -12.47
CA ASP A 93 1.38 6.61 -13.93
C ASP A 93 1.79 5.23 -14.46
N ARG A 94 2.67 4.54 -13.72
CA ARG A 94 3.06 3.17 -14.06
C ARG A 94 1.89 2.21 -14.02
N VAL A 95 1.05 2.28 -12.98
CA VAL A 95 -0.16 1.43 -12.86
C VAL A 95 -1.18 1.79 -13.94
N ASN A 96 -1.45 3.08 -14.16
CA ASN A 96 -2.35 3.55 -15.22
C ASN A 96 -1.90 3.07 -16.60
N LYS A 97 -0.61 3.10 -16.90
CA LYS A 97 -0.06 2.59 -18.16
C LYS A 97 -0.32 1.09 -18.31
N ALA A 98 -0.11 0.31 -17.25
CA ALA A 98 -0.37 -1.13 -17.27
C ALA A 98 -1.87 -1.42 -17.43
N ILE A 99 -2.75 -0.67 -16.76
CA ILE A 99 -4.21 -0.79 -16.95
C ILE A 99 -4.57 -0.55 -18.41
N LYS A 100 -4.11 0.55 -19.02
CA LYS A 100 -4.37 0.84 -20.44
C LYS A 100 -3.88 -0.26 -21.38
N GLN A 101 -2.73 -0.87 -21.08
CA GLN A 101 -2.20 -2.00 -21.85
C GLN A 101 -3.09 -3.24 -21.70
N SER A 102 -3.52 -3.58 -20.50
CA SER A 102 -4.45 -4.68 -20.26
C SER A 102 -5.83 -4.44 -20.90
N GLU A 103 -6.35 -3.21 -20.85
CA GLU A 103 -7.60 -2.81 -21.53
C GLU A 103 -7.48 -2.96 -23.04
N GLN A 104 -6.32 -2.62 -23.61
CA GLN A 104 -6.07 -2.84 -25.04
C GLN A 104 -6.10 -4.33 -25.39
N THR A 105 -5.41 -5.17 -24.62
CA THR A 105 -5.45 -6.63 -24.82
C THR A 105 -6.86 -7.19 -24.71
N PHE A 106 -7.67 -6.71 -23.75
CA PHE A 106 -9.07 -7.14 -23.63
C PHE A 106 -9.93 -6.73 -24.83
N ARG A 107 -9.75 -5.52 -25.35
CA ARG A 107 -10.47 -5.06 -26.55
C ARG A 107 -10.09 -5.88 -27.78
N GLU A 108 -8.81 -6.18 -27.97
CA GLU A 108 -8.32 -6.98 -29.11
C GLU A 108 -8.84 -8.43 -29.08
N ASN A 109 -9.07 -8.99 -27.87
CA ASN A 109 -9.53 -10.37 -27.69
C ASN A 109 -11.04 -10.47 -27.37
N GLY A 110 -11.79 -9.37 -27.45
CA GLY A 110 -13.25 -9.37 -27.27
C GLY A 110 -13.74 -9.69 -25.86
N VAL A 111 -12.93 -9.44 -24.82
CA VAL A 111 -13.31 -9.70 -23.43
C VAL A 111 -14.30 -8.64 -22.94
N THR A 112 -15.49 -9.07 -22.54
CA THR A 112 -16.58 -8.17 -22.11
C THR A 112 -16.82 -8.17 -20.60
N ASN A 113 -16.33 -9.19 -19.87
CA ASN A 113 -16.56 -9.34 -18.44
C ASN A 113 -15.25 -9.47 -17.67
N LEU A 114 -15.03 -8.54 -16.73
CA LEU A 114 -14.00 -8.70 -15.70
C LEU A 114 -14.58 -9.61 -14.63
N GLY A 115 -14.08 -10.84 -14.51
CA GLY A 115 -14.52 -11.78 -13.48
C GLY A 115 -14.33 -11.26 -12.05
N SER A 116 -14.58 -12.09 -11.04
CA SER A 116 -14.52 -11.68 -9.63
C SER A 116 -13.63 -12.56 -8.79
N PHE A 117 -13.01 -12.00 -7.75
CA PHE A 117 -12.39 -12.80 -6.70
C PHE A 117 -13.45 -13.46 -5.82
N HIS A 118 -13.27 -14.74 -5.53
CA HIS A 118 -14.22 -15.51 -4.70
C HIS A 118 -14.09 -15.21 -3.20
N ILE A 119 -12.89 -14.86 -2.72
CA ILE A 119 -12.65 -14.55 -1.30
C ILE A 119 -13.20 -13.16 -0.99
N ALA A 120 -13.91 -13.04 0.13
CA ALA A 120 -14.52 -11.80 0.59
C ALA A 120 -13.55 -10.59 0.52
N PRO A 121 -14.02 -9.44 0.01
CA PRO A 121 -13.22 -8.22 -0.03
C PRO A 121 -13.03 -7.62 1.36
N ILE A 122 -11.99 -6.79 1.52
CA ILE A 122 -12.00 -5.78 2.57
C ILE A 122 -12.96 -4.69 2.11
N SER A 123 -14.04 -4.47 2.85
CA SER A 123 -15.00 -3.40 2.61
C SER A 123 -15.06 -2.54 3.87
N ALA A 124 -14.55 -1.33 3.80
CA ALA A 124 -14.49 -0.44 4.95
C ALA A 124 -14.55 1.03 4.52
N ASP A 125 -15.03 1.85 5.45
CA ASP A 125 -14.99 3.30 5.37
C ASP A 125 -13.61 3.79 5.83
N VAL A 126 -12.76 4.08 4.87
CA VAL A 126 -11.35 4.41 5.12
C VAL A 126 -11.21 5.88 5.43
N LEU A 127 -10.74 6.19 6.64
CA LEU A 127 -10.44 7.56 7.04
C LEU A 127 -9.15 8.06 6.39
N VAL A 128 -9.21 9.25 5.79
CA VAL A 128 -8.11 9.89 5.08
C VAL A 128 -7.81 11.27 5.66
N PHE A 129 -6.60 11.44 6.18
CA PHE A 129 -6.16 12.66 6.88
C PHE A 129 -5.32 13.62 6.03
N SER A 130 -4.89 13.22 4.82
CA SER A 130 -4.05 14.06 3.97
C SER A 130 -4.26 13.78 2.48
N SER A 131 -3.86 14.74 1.63
CA SER A 131 -3.85 14.59 0.17
C SER A 131 -2.97 13.42 -0.28
N PHE A 132 -1.83 13.22 0.39
CA PHE A 132 -0.93 12.07 0.16
C PHE A 132 -1.61 10.74 0.43
N ALA A 133 -2.30 10.63 1.57
CA ALA A 133 -3.03 9.43 1.93
C ALA A 133 -4.15 9.14 0.92
N ARG A 134 -4.87 10.17 0.45
CA ARG A 134 -5.89 10.03 -0.59
C ARG A 134 -5.31 9.48 -1.89
N ARG A 135 -4.23 10.09 -2.39
CA ARG A 135 -3.56 9.64 -3.63
C ARG A 135 -2.99 8.23 -3.50
N TYR A 136 -2.48 7.87 -2.32
CA TYR A 136 -1.98 6.52 -2.06
C TYR A 136 -3.11 5.47 -2.00
N LEU A 137 -4.26 5.80 -1.42
CA LEU A 137 -5.45 4.94 -1.43
C LEU A 137 -5.92 4.68 -2.87
N GLU A 138 -5.96 5.73 -3.69
CA GLU A 138 -6.32 5.64 -5.11
C GLU A 138 -5.34 4.74 -5.86
N LEU A 139 -4.03 4.89 -5.62
CA LEU A 139 -2.99 4.03 -6.19
C LEU A 139 -3.20 2.55 -5.83
N ILE A 140 -3.50 2.24 -4.56
CA ILE A 140 -3.79 0.87 -4.12
C ILE A 140 -5.05 0.33 -4.80
N THR A 141 -6.09 1.15 -4.93
CA THR A 141 -7.35 0.76 -5.59
C THR A 141 -7.13 0.47 -7.08
N LYS A 142 -6.32 1.28 -7.76
CA LYS A 142 -5.92 1.03 -9.15
C LYS A 142 -5.07 -0.23 -9.29
N LEU A 143 -4.17 -0.48 -8.33
CA LEU A 143 -3.43 -1.74 -8.29
C LEU A 143 -4.39 -2.92 -8.14
N ASP A 144 -5.41 -2.80 -7.30
CA ASP A 144 -6.41 -3.86 -7.10
C ASP A 144 -7.12 -4.22 -8.41
N HIS A 145 -7.55 -3.20 -9.15
CA HIS A 145 -8.14 -3.37 -10.47
C HIS A 145 -7.14 -4.05 -11.45
N LEU A 146 -5.90 -3.56 -11.52
CA LEU A 146 -4.87 -4.18 -12.36
C LEU A 146 -4.62 -5.64 -11.97
N MET A 147 -4.62 -5.98 -10.68
CA MET A 147 -4.45 -7.36 -10.23
C MET A 147 -5.55 -8.26 -10.77
N LEU A 148 -6.80 -7.78 -10.81
CA LEU A 148 -7.92 -8.53 -11.37
C LEU A 148 -7.76 -8.75 -12.87
N MET A 149 -7.44 -7.69 -13.63
CA MET A 149 -7.22 -7.78 -15.07
C MET A 149 -6.13 -8.81 -15.41
N LEU A 150 -5.02 -8.78 -14.69
CA LEU A 150 -3.92 -9.72 -14.89
C LEU A 150 -4.27 -11.18 -14.50
N GLU A 151 -5.22 -11.39 -13.59
CA GLU A 151 -5.74 -12.73 -13.32
C GLU A 151 -6.63 -13.23 -14.47
N ILE A 152 -7.56 -12.40 -14.95
CA ILE A 152 -8.43 -12.75 -16.07
C ILE A 152 -7.62 -13.02 -17.34
N MET A 153 -6.64 -12.16 -17.66
CA MET A 153 -5.74 -12.40 -18.81
C MET A 153 -4.97 -13.71 -18.72
N ALA A 154 -4.70 -14.21 -17.50
CA ALA A 154 -4.02 -15.49 -17.32
C ALA A 154 -4.99 -16.67 -17.35
N ILE A 155 -6.25 -16.48 -16.93
CA ILE A 155 -7.33 -17.48 -17.02
C ILE A 155 -7.70 -17.71 -18.49
N ASP A 156 -7.84 -16.63 -19.26
CA ASP A 156 -8.17 -16.66 -20.69
C ASP A 156 -6.93 -16.90 -21.57
N GLU A 157 -5.80 -17.25 -20.95
CA GLU A 157 -4.53 -17.64 -21.61
C GLU A 157 -3.88 -16.57 -22.53
N PHE A 158 -4.31 -15.30 -22.47
CA PHE A 158 -3.65 -14.19 -23.18
C PHE A 158 -2.23 -13.94 -22.67
N ILE A 159 -1.96 -14.25 -21.39
CA ILE A 159 -0.62 -14.24 -20.81
C ILE A 159 -0.35 -15.51 -20.02
N SER A 160 0.93 -15.92 -19.97
CA SER A 160 1.34 -17.01 -19.08
C SER A 160 1.27 -16.62 -17.61
N ILE A 161 1.15 -17.62 -16.73
CA ILE A 161 1.20 -17.43 -15.26
C ILE A 161 2.50 -16.74 -14.84
N THR A 162 3.62 -17.06 -15.50
CA THR A 162 4.92 -16.42 -15.24
C THR A 162 4.92 -14.96 -15.66
N ALA A 163 4.37 -14.65 -16.84
CA ALA A 163 4.23 -13.27 -17.32
C ALA A 163 3.35 -12.44 -16.37
N LYS A 164 2.24 -13.01 -15.87
CA LYS A 164 1.41 -12.38 -14.84
C LYS A 164 2.25 -11.98 -13.62
N GLN A 165 3.04 -12.90 -13.06
CA GLN A 165 3.86 -12.59 -11.88
C GLN A 165 4.93 -11.53 -12.16
N GLN A 166 5.55 -11.57 -13.34
CA GLN A 166 6.51 -10.56 -13.78
C GLN A 166 5.87 -9.18 -13.88
N GLN A 167 4.63 -9.09 -14.38
CA GLN A 167 3.90 -7.84 -14.46
C GLN A 167 3.46 -7.33 -13.08
N LYS A 168 3.02 -8.20 -12.16
CA LYS A 168 2.61 -7.80 -10.79
C LYS A 168 3.75 -7.22 -9.95
N SER A 169 4.92 -7.87 -10.00
CA SER A 169 6.08 -7.57 -9.16
C SER A 169 6.47 -6.08 -9.10
N PRO A 170 6.72 -5.37 -10.22
CA PRO A 170 7.17 -3.98 -10.19
C PRO A 170 6.17 -3.02 -9.54
N HIS A 171 4.87 -3.20 -9.77
CA HIS A 171 3.85 -2.32 -9.18
C HIS A 171 3.79 -2.52 -7.66
N LYS A 172 3.84 -3.78 -7.20
CA LYS A 172 3.92 -4.10 -5.77
C LYS A 172 5.20 -3.54 -5.14
N ARG A 173 6.33 -3.55 -5.86
CA ARG A 173 7.59 -2.96 -5.38
C ARG A 173 7.48 -1.45 -5.25
N ALA A 174 6.86 -0.76 -6.21
CA ALA A 174 6.66 0.69 -6.15
C ALA A 174 5.83 1.12 -4.93
N ILE A 175 4.72 0.43 -4.64
CA ILE A 175 3.88 0.71 -3.46
C ILE A 175 4.66 0.52 -2.15
N ARG A 176 5.48 -0.53 -2.06
CA ARG A 176 6.34 -0.76 -0.88
C ARG A 176 7.43 0.29 -0.74
N ALA A 177 7.99 0.76 -1.86
CA ALA A 177 9.02 1.79 -1.86
C ALA A 177 8.50 3.10 -1.27
N ILE A 178 7.28 3.51 -1.61
CA ILE A 178 6.61 4.70 -1.02
C ILE A 178 6.48 4.56 0.50
N GLY A 179 6.00 3.40 0.98
CA GLY A 179 5.87 3.14 2.41
C GLY A 179 7.22 3.22 3.14
N ARG A 180 8.28 2.62 2.56
CA ARG A 180 9.65 2.68 3.11
C ARG A 180 10.22 4.09 3.10
N GLU A 181 9.98 4.86 2.03
CA GLU A 181 10.47 6.23 1.91
C GLU A 181 9.83 7.12 2.96
N SER A 182 8.51 7.03 3.17
CA SER A 182 7.83 7.82 4.20
C SER A 182 8.39 7.55 5.60
N LEU A 183 8.72 6.30 5.89
CA LEU A 183 9.32 5.91 7.16
C LEU A 183 10.75 6.44 7.28
N SER A 184 11.54 6.35 6.20
CA SER A 184 12.89 6.89 6.12
C SER A 184 12.91 8.39 6.43
N GLN A 185 12.02 9.16 5.77
CA GLN A 185 11.91 10.61 5.98
C GLN A 185 11.46 10.94 7.41
N ARG A 186 10.47 10.22 7.96
CA ARG A 186 10.07 10.39 9.36
C ARG A 186 11.25 10.18 10.32
N ILE A 187 12.02 9.09 10.15
CA ILE A 187 13.18 8.80 11.01
C ILE A 187 14.23 9.89 10.89
N ARG A 188 14.49 10.37 9.67
CA ARG A 188 15.40 11.49 9.42
C ARG A 188 14.96 12.75 10.17
N PHE A 189 13.69 13.11 10.07
CA PHE A 189 13.14 14.31 10.73
C PHE A 189 13.19 14.17 12.25
N TYR A 190 12.82 13.01 12.78
CA TYR A 190 12.94 12.72 14.20
C TYR A 190 14.36 12.95 14.72
N LYS A 191 15.38 12.46 14.02
CA LYS A 191 16.79 12.67 14.38
C LYS A 191 17.18 14.15 14.32
N MET A 192 16.79 14.87 13.27
CA MET A 192 17.09 16.30 13.12
C MET A 192 16.47 17.14 14.23
N ILE A 193 15.19 16.90 14.54
CA ILE A 193 14.47 17.61 15.61
C ILE A 193 15.08 17.30 16.98
N THR A 194 15.40 16.03 17.24
CA THR A 194 16.02 15.62 18.51
C THR A 194 17.40 16.26 18.68
N ALA A 195 18.21 16.30 17.62
CA ALA A 195 19.52 16.96 17.65
C ALA A 195 19.40 18.47 17.89
N ALA A 196 18.47 19.16 17.20
CA ALA A 196 18.24 20.58 17.39
C ALA A 196 17.83 20.92 18.83
N ARG A 197 16.95 20.11 19.44
CA ARG A 197 16.55 20.27 20.86
C ARG A 197 17.69 19.99 21.83
N GLY A 198 18.53 19.00 21.53
CA GLY A 198 19.72 18.68 22.32
C GLY A 198 20.74 19.84 22.34
N VAL A 199 20.96 20.48 21.20
CA VAL A 199 21.82 21.67 21.08
C VAL A 199 21.23 22.87 21.83
N GLN A 200 19.92 23.13 21.69
CA GLN A 200 19.28 24.21 22.45
C GLN A 200 19.37 24.00 23.97
N SER A 201 19.22 22.76 24.44
CA SER A 201 19.36 22.43 25.86
C SER A 201 20.81 22.56 26.36
N SER A 202 21.82 22.26 25.54
CA SER A 202 23.22 22.40 25.94
C SER A 202 23.67 23.86 25.93
N GLU A 203 23.24 24.65 24.95
CA GLU A 203 23.48 26.09 24.90
C GLU A 203 22.82 26.83 26.06
N ALA A 204 21.57 26.48 26.42
CA ALA A 204 20.89 27.05 27.57
C ALA A 204 21.64 26.74 28.89
N ARG A 205 22.14 25.51 29.05
CA ARG A 205 22.97 25.13 30.21
C ARG A 205 24.34 25.82 30.21
N GLY A 206 24.94 26.02 29.04
CA GLY A 206 26.20 26.76 28.88
C GLY A 206 26.05 28.23 29.27
N ARG A 207 24.96 28.89 28.83
CA ARG A 207 24.64 30.28 29.20
C ARG A 207 24.27 30.43 30.67
N ALA A 208 23.61 29.44 31.27
CA ALA A 208 23.35 29.44 32.72
C ALA A 208 24.65 29.35 33.53
N ARG A 209 25.59 28.47 33.12
CA ARG A 209 26.90 28.34 33.77
C ARG A 209 27.79 29.57 33.57
N SER A 210 27.76 30.23 32.41
CA SER A 210 28.54 31.44 32.19
C SER A 210 28.01 32.61 33.04
N ARG A 211 26.68 32.79 33.14
CA ARG A 211 26.06 33.80 34.02
C ARG A 211 26.42 33.59 35.49
N GLN A 212 26.43 32.35 35.96
CA GLN A 212 26.82 32.02 37.33
C GLN A 212 28.30 32.34 37.59
N ARG A 213 29.17 32.20 36.59
CA ARG A 213 30.60 32.54 36.66
C ARG A 213 30.86 34.05 36.63
N ASP A 214 30.01 34.81 35.94
CA ASP A 214 30.07 36.27 35.89
C ASP A 214 29.48 36.91 37.16
N GLU A 215 28.51 36.27 37.82
CA GLU A 215 27.99 36.67 39.14
C GLU A 215 28.96 36.35 40.30
N GLU A 216 29.77 35.30 40.20
CA GLU A 216 30.79 34.94 41.19
C GLU A 216 32.09 35.77 41.06
N ALA A 217 32.21 36.59 40.00
CA ALA A 217 33.36 37.47 39.75
C ALA A 217 33.14 38.95 40.15
N ALA A 218 32.02 39.28 40.82
CA ALA A 218 31.83 40.58 41.45
C ALA A 218 32.63 40.66 42.77
N PRO A 219 33.46 41.70 43.00
CA PRO A 219 34.39 41.71 44.13
C PRO A 219 33.64 41.95 45.46
N ALA A 220 33.67 40.95 46.34
CA ALA A 220 33.32 41.12 47.74
C ALA A 220 34.49 41.80 48.48
N HIS A 221 34.34 43.10 48.74
CA HIS A 221 35.00 43.74 49.88
C HIS A 221 34.18 43.42 51.14
N GLY A 222 34.81 42.88 52.17
CA GLY A 222 34.14 42.67 53.46
C GLY A 222 34.86 41.67 54.35
N GLU A 223 35.68 42.21 55.22
CA GLU A 223 36.53 41.54 56.20
C GLU A 223 35.78 40.67 57.23
N ASN A 224 36.49 39.61 57.63
CA ASN A 224 36.75 39.16 58.99
C ASN A 224 35.90 38.07 59.69
N GLU A 225 36.73 37.18 60.24
CA GLU A 225 36.68 36.55 61.56
C GLU A 225 35.93 35.25 61.81
N ALA A 226 36.69 34.38 62.48
CA ALA A 226 36.44 32.99 62.78
C ALA A 226 35.83 32.83 64.18
N ALA A 227 34.94 31.86 64.33
CA ALA A 227 34.68 31.07 65.54
C ALA A 227 33.81 29.87 65.11
N ALA A 228 34.28 28.63 65.12
CA ALA A 228 34.44 27.71 66.26
C ALA A 228 33.11 27.29 66.92
N THR A 229 32.73 26.01 66.69
CA THR A 229 32.03 25.01 67.57
C THR A 229 31.43 23.93 66.65
N GLY A 230 31.80 22.64 66.73
CA GLY A 230 31.35 21.61 67.69
C GLY A 230 30.30 20.71 66.99
N ASP A 231 30.62 19.49 66.56
CA ASP A 231 30.50 18.18 67.26
C ASP A 231 29.07 17.55 67.23
N GLY A 232 29.02 16.21 67.07
CA GLY A 232 27.83 15.32 67.02
C GLY A 232 27.45 14.90 65.59
N ASP A 233 27.69 13.68 65.09
CA ASP A 233 27.35 12.30 65.50
C ASP A 233 25.85 11.91 65.40
N GLU A 234 25.64 10.68 64.93
CA GLU A 234 24.41 9.91 64.73
C GLU A 234 23.48 10.36 63.58
N GLY A 235 22.91 9.51 62.72
CA GLY A 235 22.86 8.07 62.63
C GLY A 235 21.64 7.67 61.77
N ARG A 236 21.77 6.54 61.05
CA ARG A 236 20.71 5.59 60.68
C ARG A 236 19.65 5.91 59.58
N VAL A 237 19.78 5.12 58.49
CA VAL A 237 18.83 4.19 57.82
C VAL A 237 17.32 4.46 57.69
N GLY A 238 16.81 4.10 56.50
CA GLY A 238 15.42 3.68 56.23
C GLY A 238 14.92 4.18 54.87
N ALA A 239 14.99 3.42 53.77
CA ALA A 239 14.07 2.34 53.34
C ALA A 239 12.79 2.84 52.62
N ALA A 240 12.69 2.50 51.32
CA ALA A 240 11.49 2.11 50.55
C ALA A 240 11.99 1.72 49.14
N GLU A 241 11.96 0.46 48.69
CA GLU A 241 10.79 -0.31 48.20
C GLU A 241 10.02 0.48 47.11
N SER A 242 9.63 -0.05 45.94
CA SER A 242 9.41 -1.43 45.46
C SER A 242 8.89 -1.36 44.00
N GLY A 243 8.93 -2.50 43.29
CA GLY A 243 8.06 -2.82 42.13
C GLY A 243 8.76 -2.69 40.79
N ASP A 244 9.32 -3.73 40.16
CA ASP A 244 8.82 -5.07 39.78
C ASP A 244 7.80 -5.08 38.62
N ARG A 245 8.14 -5.91 37.62
CA ARG A 245 7.36 -6.47 36.49
C ARG A 245 7.25 -5.66 35.19
N ASP A 246 7.86 -6.11 34.09
CA ASP A 246 7.68 -7.36 33.32
C ASP A 246 6.60 -7.20 32.23
N SER A 247 7.05 -7.37 30.98
CA SER A 247 6.36 -7.73 29.73
C SER A 247 7.07 -7.05 28.54
N GLY A 248 7.44 -7.71 27.46
CA GLY A 248 7.34 -9.11 27.11
C GLY A 248 7.93 -9.33 25.72
N ALA A 249 8.64 -10.44 25.59
CA ALA A 249 8.73 -11.30 24.41
C ALA A 249 8.89 -10.63 23.03
N ALA A 250 10.15 -10.47 22.62
CA ALA A 250 10.53 -10.47 21.22
C ALA A 250 10.22 -11.87 20.64
N ALA A 251 9.15 -11.95 19.84
CA ALA A 251 8.79 -13.16 19.12
C ALA A 251 9.81 -13.44 18.01
N HIS A 252 10.16 -14.71 17.95
CA HIS A 252 11.17 -15.33 17.12
C HIS A 252 11.01 -15.11 15.62
N ASP A 253 12.18 -14.97 14.98
CA ASP A 253 12.41 -15.14 13.56
C ASP A 253 11.96 -16.55 13.09
N GLU A 254 10.96 -16.59 12.22
CA GLU A 254 10.77 -17.69 11.26
C GLU A 254 11.01 -17.14 9.84
N ASP A 255 12.25 -17.27 9.37
CA ASP A 255 12.57 -17.36 7.93
C ASP A 255 13.98 -17.95 7.77
N ALA A 256 14.12 -19.20 8.18
CA ALA A 256 15.32 -20.00 7.98
C ALA A 256 15.04 -21.19 7.04
N ILE A 257 14.84 -20.93 5.74
CA ILE A 257 15.04 -21.94 4.70
C ILE A 257 15.80 -21.32 3.49
N GLN A 258 17.08 -21.73 3.42
CA GLN A 258 17.93 -21.97 2.25
C GLN A 258 18.56 -20.79 1.47
N LYS A 259 19.78 -20.45 1.90
CA LYS A 259 20.90 -20.16 0.99
C LYS A 259 21.60 -21.49 0.64
N PRO A 260 21.79 -21.88 -0.63
CA PRO A 260 22.77 -22.90 -0.96
C PRO A 260 24.18 -22.30 -0.85
N ARG A 261 24.92 -22.78 0.15
CA ARG A 261 26.38 -22.60 0.27
C ARG A 261 27.03 -23.35 -0.89
N ALA A 262 27.71 -22.61 -1.75
CA ALA A 262 28.57 -23.13 -2.81
C ALA A 262 29.70 -24.01 -2.22
N PRO A 263 29.91 -25.24 -2.70
CA PRO A 263 31.13 -25.97 -2.41
C PRO A 263 32.28 -25.45 -3.29
N ARG A 264 33.29 -24.87 -2.64
CA ARG A 264 34.62 -24.62 -3.24
C ARG A 264 35.21 -25.93 -3.75
N ARG A 265 35.19 -26.16 -5.05
CA ARG A 265 35.95 -27.24 -5.71
C ARG A 265 37.03 -26.62 -6.59
N ARG A 266 38.29 -26.91 -6.24
CA ARG A 266 39.50 -26.63 -7.02
C ARG A 266 39.33 -27.19 -8.44
N THR A 267 39.38 -26.33 -9.46
CA THR A 267 39.58 -26.76 -10.85
C THR A 267 41.06 -26.66 -11.18
N ARG A 268 41.68 -27.83 -11.34
CA ARG A 268 42.93 -28.00 -12.08
C ARG A 268 42.60 -27.87 -13.58
N ASN A 269 43.53 -27.22 -14.30
CA ASN A 269 43.68 -27.28 -15.75
C ASN A 269 43.48 -28.69 -16.30
N ILE A 270 42.81 -28.83 -17.45
CA ILE A 270 43.19 -29.66 -18.62
C ILE A 270 42.35 -29.20 -19.83
N LYS A 271 43.02 -28.46 -20.72
CA LYS A 271 43.12 -28.59 -22.18
C LYS A 271 42.02 -29.38 -22.94
N GLU A 272 41.29 -28.69 -23.83
CA GLU A 272 40.62 -29.28 -25.01
C GLU A 272 41.67 -29.84 -26.00
N PRO A 273 41.33 -30.85 -26.84
CA PRO A 273 40.82 -30.51 -28.17
C PRO A 273 39.88 -31.57 -28.82
N GLY A 274 39.10 -31.12 -29.82
CA GLY A 274 39.11 -31.77 -31.13
C GLY A 274 37.84 -32.45 -31.67
N HIS A 275 37.28 -31.81 -32.69
CA HIS A 275 36.76 -32.35 -33.97
C HIS A 275 35.46 -33.18 -34.05
N ALA A 276 34.61 -32.72 -34.97
CA ALA A 276 33.38 -33.29 -35.57
C ALA A 276 33.69 -34.49 -36.51
N PRO A 277 32.78 -35.04 -37.38
CA PRO A 277 31.36 -34.71 -37.65
C PRO A 277 30.40 -35.92 -37.89
N ALA A 278 29.13 -35.58 -38.16
CA ALA A 278 28.10 -36.23 -39.01
C ALA A 278 27.82 -37.74 -38.95
N GLU A 279 26.55 -38.10 -38.73
CA GLU A 279 25.90 -39.16 -39.52
C GLU A 279 24.38 -38.99 -39.61
N GLU A 280 23.91 -39.24 -40.81
CA GLU A 280 22.58 -39.12 -41.39
C GLU A 280 21.96 -40.52 -41.42
N VAL A 281 20.77 -40.74 -40.85
CA VAL A 281 19.95 -41.93 -41.17
C VAL A 281 18.47 -41.53 -41.14
N ALA A 282 17.89 -41.50 -42.34
CA ALA A 282 16.45 -41.58 -42.58
C ALA A 282 15.95 -43.01 -42.31
N ILE A 283 14.64 -43.17 -42.06
CA ILE A 283 13.72 -44.11 -42.75
C ILE A 283 12.51 -44.49 -41.85
N GLU A 284 11.34 -44.36 -42.49
CA GLU A 284 10.05 -45.08 -42.35
C GLU A 284 9.03 -44.81 -41.22
N GLN A 285 7.87 -44.34 -41.70
CA GLN A 285 6.53 -44.60 -41.16
C GLN A 285 6.16 -46.08 -41.33
N PRO A 286 5.18 -46.58 -40.56
CA PRO A 286 3.95 -46.98 -41.25
C PRO A 286 2.64 -46.66 -40.48
N GLU A 287 1.67 -46.25 -41.30
CA GLU A 287 0.26 -46.68 -41.41
C GLU A 287 -0.70 -46.83 -40.21
N HIS A 288 -1.85 -46.15 -40.38
CA HIS A 288 -3.25 -46.55 -40.16
C HIS A 288 -3.64 -47.47 -38.99
N GLY A 289 -4.47 -46.93 -38.10
CA GLY A 289 -5.33 -47.68 -37.20
C GLY A 289 -6.51 -46.83 -36.71
N ASP A 290 -7.72 -47.33 -36.99
CA ASP A 290 -9.04 -46.72 -36.86
C ASP A 290 -9.39 -46.04 -35.53
N ALA A 291 -10.09 -44.92 -35.65
CA ALA A 291 -10.85 -44.26 -34.57
C ALA A 291 -12.31 -44.76 -34.54
N PRO A 292 -12.89 -45.07 -33.37
CA PRO A 292 -14.31 -45.43 -33.26
C PRO A 292 -15.25 -44.20 -33.29
N PRO A 293 -16.49 -44.34 -33.82
CA PRO A 293 -17.37 -43.22 -34.16
C PRO A 293 -18.21 -42.67 -33.00
N ALA A 294 -18.55 -41.38 -33.11
CA ALA A 294 -19.43 -40.63 -32.22
C ALA A 294 -20.92 -41.03 -32.35
N PRO A 295 -21.73 -40.92 -31.27
CA PRO A 295 -23.17 -41.20 -31.31
C PRO A 295 -24.01 -40.04 -31.92
N PRO A 296 -25.18 -40.35 -32.51
CA PRO A 296 -25.91 -39.46 -33.42
C PRO A 296 -26.85 -38.44 -32.74
N MET A 297 -26.98 -37.31 -33.42
CA MET A 297 -27.97 -36.26 -33.23
C MET A 297 -29.38 -36.76 -33.57
N HIS A 298 -30.34 -36.59 -32.66
CA HIS A 298 -31.77 -36.67 -32.97
C HIS A 298 -32.35 -35.26 -33.15
N LEU A 299 -32.63 -34.92 -34.40
CA LEU A 299 -33.60 -33.90 -34.81
C LEU A 299 -34.97 -34.58 -34.91
N THR A 300 -35.97 -34.05 -34.22
CA THR A 300 -37.38 -34.19 -34.63
C THR A 300 -38.03 -32.81 -34.58
N ASP A 301 -38.44 -32.35 -35.77
CA ASP A 301 -39.58 -31.47 -36.02
C ASP A 301 -40.81 -31.97 -35.22
N GLY A 302 -41.77 -31.20 -34.74
CA GLY A 302 -42.24 -29.86 -35.07
C GLY A 302 -43.76 -29.92 -35.04
N VAL A 303 -44.46 -29.11 -34.22
CA VAL A 303 -45.88 -28.78 -34.44
C VAL A 303 -46.14 -27.37 -33.93
N ILE A 304 -46.64 -26.55 -34.86
CA ILE A 304 -47.18 -25.20 -34.74
C ILE A 304 -48.61 -25.27 -34.21
N LEU A 305 -49.01 -24.38 -33.29
CA LEU A 305 -50.35 -23.80 -33.30
C LEU A 305 -50.39 -22.49 -32.49
N ALA A 306 -51.09 -21.52 -33.07
CA ALA A 306 -51.07 -20.10 -32.80
C ALA A 306 -52.01 -19.65 -31.66
N ASP A 307 -51.73 -18.42 -31.17
CA ASP A 307 -52.57 -17.42 -30.47
C ASP A 307 -54.01 -17.29 -31.02
N PRO A 308 -54.98 -16.51 -30.42
CA PRO A 308 -54.87 -15.42 -29.43
C PRO A 308 -56.02 -15.31 -28.38
N GLN A 309 -55.94 -14.27 -27.52
CA GLN A 309 -57.00 -13.47 -26.85
C GLN A 309 -56.77 -13.33 -25.33
N ALA A 310 -56.42 -12.14 -24.84
CA ALA A 310 -57.24 -10.95 -24.58
C ALA A 310 -57.69 -10.90 -23.12
N ASP A 311 -57.08 -10.03 -22.32
CA ASP A 311 -57.79 -9.03 -21.52
C ASP A 311 -56.80 -8.18 -20.71
N SER A 312 -56.69 -6.92 -21.11
CA SER A 312 -56.39 -5.81 -20.21
C SER A 312 -57.70 -5.20 -19.75
N PRO A 313 -57.72 -4.54 -18.58
CA PRO A 313 -58.21 -3.18 -18.60
C PRO A 313 -57.22 -2.19 -17.96
N ASN A 314 -57.12 -1.06 -18.65
CA ASN A 314 -56.28 0.10 -18.37
C ASN A 314 -56.73 0.89 -17.10
N PRO A 315 -55.88 1.80 -16.60
CA PRO A 315 -56.08 2.59 -15.38
C PRO A 315 -56.90 3.87 -15.64
N PRO A 316 -57.31 4.63 -14.60
CA PRO A 316 -57.97 5.91 -14.81
C PRO A 316 -56.97 7.03 -15.08
N GLU A 317 -57.17 7.69 -16.23
CA GLU A 317 -56.64 9.00 -16.57
C GLU A 317 -57.24 10.10 -15.69
N THR A 318 -56.42 11.03 -15.22
CA THR A 318 -56.81 12.44 -15.13
C THR A 318 -55.64 13.28 -15.61
N GLY A 319 -55.81 13.86 -16.79
CA GLY A 319 -54.85 14.76 -17.40
C GLY A 319 -54.85 16.15 -16.78
N ARG A 320 -53.68 16.77 -16.79
CA ARG A 320 -53.52 18.17 -17.20
C ARG A 320 -52.27 18.29 -18.08
N HIS A 321 -52.52 18.58 -19.35
CA HIS A 321 -51.56 19.09 -20.32
C HIS A 321 -51.01 20.46 -19.89
N LEU A 322 -49.74 20.79 -20.20
CA LEU A 322 -49.34 21.52 -21.43
C LEU A 322 -47.81 21.83 -21.45
N ALA A 323 -47.15 21.33 -22.50
CA ALA A 323 -45.96 21.80 -23.26
C ALA A 323 -44.75 22.56 -22.61
N PRO A 324 -43.53 22.23 -23.09
CA PRO A 324 -42.53 23.19 -23.57
C PRO A 324 -42.21 22.91 -25.07
N PRO A 325 -41.26 23.56 -25.77
CA PRO A 325 -40.42 24.73 -25.45
C PRO A 325 -40.49 25.83 -26.55
N GLN A 326 -39.94 27.02 -26.30
CA GLN A 326 -39.51 27.92 -27.38
C GLN A 326 -38.12 28.51 -27.09
N ASP A 327 -37.26 28.33 -28.08
CA ASP A 327 -36.02 29.05 -28.32
C ASP A 327 -36.27 30.56 -28.41
N LEU A 328 -35.41 31.35 -27.77
CA LEU A 328 -34.96 32.63 -28.31
C LEU A 328 -33.46 32.74 -28.06
N SER A 329 -32.73 32.57 -29.16
CA SER A 329 -31.38 33.04 -29.38
C SER A 329 -31.29 34.57 -29.32
N GLU A 330 -30.06 35.06 -29.17
CA GLU A 330 -29.59 36.43 -29.45
C GLU A 330 -29.99 37.53 -28.45
N SER A 331 -29.04 37.92 -27.59
CA SER A 331 -28.40 39.24 -27.70
C SER A 331 -27.32 39.47 -26.63
N ALA A 332 -26.21 40.04 -27.11
CA ALA A 332 -25.16 40.76 -26.37
C ALA A 332 -23.95 39.96 -25.83
N GLU A 333 -23.10 39.53 -26.75
CA GLU A 333 -21.67 39.86 -26.68
C GLU A 333 -21.50 41.39 -26.49
N ALA A 334 -20.76 41.80 -25.45
CA ALA A 334 -19.82 42.94 -25.46
C ALA A 334 -19.46 43.35 -24.02
N ALA A 335 -18.33 42.84 -23.52
CA ALA A 335 -17.53 43.54 -22.52
C ALA A 335 -16.08 43.05 -22.65
N PHE A 336 -15.41 43.60 -23.65
CA PHE A 336 -13.95 43.65 -23.77
C PHE A 336 -13.40 44.68 -22.76
N ASP A 337 -12.25 44.34 -22.18
CA ASP A 337 -11.16 45.19 -21.70
C ASP A 337 -11.27 46.13 -20.48
N ALA A 338 -10.17 46.07 -19.72
CA ALA A 338 -9.59 47.00 -18.75
C ALA A 338 -10.12 46.98 -17.31
N VAL A 339 -9.37 46.33 -16.40
CA VAL A 339 -8.51 46.96 -15.35
C VAL A 339 -7.58 45.89 -14.77
#